data_AF-A0A2E3FB94-F1
#
_entry.id   AF-A0A2E3FB94-F1
#
_cell.length_a   1.000
_cell.length_b   1.000
_cell.length_c   1.000
_cell.angle_alpha   90.00
_cell.angle_beta   90.00
_cell.angle_gamma   90.00
#
_symmetry.space_group_name_H-M   'P 1'
#
loop_
_entity.id
_entity.type
_entity.pdbx_description
1 polymer ?
#
loop_
_entity_poly.entity_id
_entity_poly.type
_entity_poly.pdbx_seq_one_letter_code
_entity_poly.pdbx_strand_id
1 'polypeptide(L)'
;MGLFNFWKSSGKKLAEEPTPAVLKKEVEDLGLDAEGLDFAVEGDKVKISGAALTPEMREKVILAVGNVEGVAEVEDDAEAEAVFHTVEKGDTLSAVAKKTLGSANRYMEIFEANKPMLSHPDKIYPGQVLRIPVEA
;
A
#
# COMPACT_ATOMS: atom_id res chain seq x y z
N MET A 1 -4.79 -7.12 14.45
CA MET A 1 -3.39 -6.81 14.16
C MET A 1 -2.99 -7.44 12.84
N GLY A 2 -3.00 -6.65 11.78
CA GLY A 2 -2.47 -7.04 10.47
C GLY A 2 -0.98 -6.74 10.40
N LEU A 3 -0.19 -7.66 9.83
CA LEU A 3 1.22 -7.42 9.54
C LEU A 3 1.44 -7.58 8.04
N PHE A 4 1.97 -6.53 7.42
CA PHE A 4 2.13 -6.45 5.98
C PHE A 4 3.60 -6.28 5.63
N ASN A 5 4.12 -7.17 4.79
CA ASN A 5 5.51 -7.15 4.36
C ASN A 5 5.65 -6.35 3.07
N PHE A 6 6.68 -5.50 3.00
CA PHE A 6 7.01 -4.64 1.88
C PHE A 6 8.46 -4.82 1.44
N TRP A 7 8.73 -4.48 0.18
CA TRP A 7 10.08 -4.60 -0.36
C TRP A 7 10.88 -3.33 -0.12
N LYS A 8 11.71 -3.34 0.93
CA LYS A 8 12.53 -2.21 1.40
C LYS A 8 13.27 -1.43 0.30
N SER A 9 13.72 -2.12 -0.75
CA SER A 9 14.54 -1.54 -1.82
C SER A 9 13.78 -1.13 -3.09
N SER A 10 12.46 -1.33 -3.16
CA SER A 10 11.70 -1.10 -4.40
C SER A 10 10.70 0.05 -4.29
N GLY A 11 10.45 0.61 -3.11
CA GLY A 11 9.47 1.66 -2.91
C GLY A 11 9.83 3.01 -3.56
N LYS A 12 8.89 3.96 -3.47
CA LYS A 12 9.07 5.36 -3.82
C LYS A 12 10.21 5.94 -2.99
N LYS A 13 11.23 6.48 -3.67
CA LYS A 13 12.30 7.24 -3.02
C LYS A 13 11.76 8.55 -2.51
N LEU A 14 11.79 8.72 -1.19
CA LEU A 14 11.56 10.01 -0.55
C LEU A 14 12.89 10.75 -0.40
N ALA A 15 12.82 12.08 -0.33
CA ALA A 15 14.00 12.93 -0.18
C ALA A 15 14.63 12.83 1.22
N GLU A 16 13.87 12.36 2.20
CA GLU A 16 14.23 12.22 3.60
C GLU A 16 13.93 10.78 4.07
N GLU A 17 14.56 10.35 5.17
CA GLU A 17 14.29 9.04 5.77
C GLU A 17 12.79 8.89 6.12
N PRO A 18 12.25 7.66 6.08
CA PRO A 18 10.84 7.40 6.36
C PRO A 18 10.52 7.63 7.85
N THR A 19 10.41 8.89 8.24
CA THR A 19 9.98 9.31 9.58
C THR A 19 8.46 9.44 9.62
N PRO A 20 7.82 9.35 10.81
CA PRO A 20 6.36 9.49 10.94
C PRO A 20 5.79 10.74 10.26
N ALA A 21 6.50 11.87 10.34
CA ALA A 21 6.09 13.13 9.74
C ALA A 21 6.15 13.09 8.20
N VAL A 22 7.20 12.48 7.64
CA VAL A 22 7.37 12.32 6.19
C VAL A 22 6.31 11.37 5.63
N LEU A 23 6.05 10.27 6.32
CA LEU A 23 5.02 9.30 5.94
C LEU A 23 3.63 9.93 5.97
N LYS A 24 3.30 10.67 7.03
CA LYS A 24 2.03 11.40 7.12
C LYS A 24 1.87 12.39 5.97
N LYS A 25 2.93 13.15 5.67
CA LYS A 25 2.94 14.08 4.55
C LYS A 25 2.73 13.39 3.19
N GLU A 26 3.38 12.25 2.95
CA GLU A 26 3.18 11.48 1.71
C GLU A 26 1.73 11.02 1.55
N VAL A 27 1.10 10.58 2.65
CA VAL A 27 -0.31 10.17 2.68
C VAL A 27 -1.22 11.36 2.36
N GLU A 28 -0.95 12.53 2.94
CA GLU A 28 -1.66 13.80 2.65
C GLU A 28 -1.43 14.29 1.21
N ASP A 29 -0.21 14.17 0.67
CA ASP A 29 0.13 14.53 -0.73
C ASP A 29 -0.62 13.63 -1.74
N LEU A 30 -0.94 12.39 -1.34
CA LEU A 30 -1.80 11.48 -2.09
C LEU A 30 -3.30 11.77 -1.89
N GLY A 31 -3.66 12.80 -1.11
CA GLY A 31 -5.04 13.15 -0.80
C GLY A 31 -5.78 12.08 0.00
N LEU A 32 -5.04 11.26 0.75
CA LEU A 32 -5.59 10.25 1.63
C LEU A 32 -5.79 10.85 3.02
N ASP A 33 -7.00 10.72 3.55
CA ASP A 33 -7.32 11.15 4.91
C ASP A 33 -6.67 10.21 5.92
N ALA A 34 -5.69 10.73 6.65
CA ALA A 34 -5.00 10.04 7.75
C ALA A 34 -5.37 10.65 9.12
N GLU A 35 -6.47 11.41 9.18
CA GLU A 35 -6.95 11.97 10.43
C GLU A 35 -7.24 10.87 11.45
N GLY A 36 -6.68 11.00 12.65
CA GLY A 36 -6.84 10.02 13.72
C GLY A 36 -5.99 8.75 13.57
N LEU A 37 -5.03 8.71 12.63
CA LEU A 37 -3.96 7.72 12.61
C LEU A 37 -2.68 8.27 13.23
N ASP A 38 -2.07 7.42 14.07
CA ASP A 38 -0.74 7.60 14.61
C ASP A 38 0.24 6.66 13.90
N PHE A 39 1.38 7.21 13.48
CA PHE A 39 2.47 6.47 12.85
C PHE A 39 3.67 6.43 13.79
N ALA A 40 4.18 5.24 14.07
CA ALA A 40 5.44 5.06 14.79
C ALA A 40 6.43 4.30 13.90
N VAL A 41 7.67 4.76 13.83
CA VAL A 41 8.71 4.12 13.02
C VAL A 41 9.74 3.51 13.96
N GLU A 42 9.92 2.19 13.86
CA GLU A 42 10.90 1.40 14.60
C GLU A 42 11.89 0.78 13.62
N GLY A 43 12.95 1.54 13.30
CA GLY A 43 13.90 1.14 12.26
C GLY A 43 13.25 1.15 10.89
N ASP A 44 13.07 -0.03 10.29
CA ASP A 44 12.42 -0.25 9.00
C ASP A 44 10.98 -0.79 9.11
N LYS A 45 10.45 -0.89 10.34
CA LYS A 45 9.05 -1.21 10.60
C LYS A 45 8.25 0.06 10.87
N VAL A 46 7.07 0.18 10.28
CA VAL A 46 6.10 1.24 10.58
C VAL A 46 4.90 0.63 11.29
N LYS A 47 4.53 1.19 12.44
CA LYS A 47 3.31 0.86 13.18
C LYS A 47 2.26 1.93 12.92
N ILE A 48 1.07 1.49 12.56
CA ILE A 48 -0.11 2.31 12.36
C ILE A 48 -1.12 1.95 13.44
N SER A 49 -1.54 2.95 14.21
CA SER A 49 -2.57 2.79 15.23
C SER A 49 -3.67 3.83 15.07
N GLY A 50 -4.92 3.45 15.37
CA GLY A 50 -6.06 4.36 15.36
C GLY A 50 -7.30 3.75 14.71
N ALA A 51 -8.50 4.16 15.11
CA ALA A 51 -9.76 3.52 14.70
C ALA A 51 -10.60 4.33 13.69
N ALA A 52 -10.13 5.51 13.27
CA ALA A 52 -11.00 6.55 12.69
C ALA A 52 -11.15 6.51 11.16
N LEU A 53 -10.79 5.41 10.48
CA LEU A 53 -10.85 5.33 9.01
C LEU A 53 -11.67 4.12 8.52
N THR A 54 -12.25 4.28 7.34
CA THR A 54 -12.85 3.14 6.61
C THR A 54 -11.77 2.13 6.25
N PRO A 55 -12.11 0.83 6.09
CA PRO A 55 -11.14 -0.21 5.72
C PRO A 55 -10.35 0.15 4.46
N GLU A 56 -11.04 0.66 3.44
CA GLU A 56 -10.41 1.06 2.19
C GLU A 56 -9.40 2.19 2.35
N MET A 57 -9.72 3.21 3.15
CA MET A 57 -8.79 4.32 3.39
C MET A 57 -7.58 3.84 4.16
N ARG A 58 -7.79 3.02 5.20
CA ARG A 58 -6.71 2.44 6.00
C ARG A 58 -5.77 1.59 5.15
N GLU A 59 -6.31 0.76 4.27
CA GLU A 59 -5.55 -0.04 3.31
C GLU A 59 -4.70 0.81 2.38
N LYS A 60 -5.27 1.91 1.86
CA LYS A 60 -4.52 2.86 1.02
C LYS A 60 -3.40 3.54 1.80
N VAL A 61 -3.63 3.90 3.06
CA VAL A 61 -2.59 4.46 3.93
C VAL A 61 -1.47 3.44 4.17
N ILE A 62 -1.81 2.18 4.49
CA ILE A 62 -0.84 1.10 4.67
C ILE A 62 0.03 0.93 3.42
N LEU A 63 -0.59 0.94 2.23
CA LEU A 63 0.14 0.85 0.97
C LEU A 63 1.01 2.09 0.71
N ALA A 64 0.50 3.29 0.99
CA ALA A 64 1.22 4.54 0.76
C ALA A 64 2.50 4.60 1.59
N VAL A 65 2.40 4.19 2.84
CA VAL A 65 3.53 4.10 3.76
C VAL A 65 4.46 2.94 3.41
N GLY A 66 3.92 1.75 3.11
CA GLY A 66 4.73 0.56 2.89
C GLY A 66 5.46 0.56 1.55
N ASN A 67 4.89 1.18 0.50
CA ASN A 67 5.56 1.34 -0.79
C ASN A 67 6.60 2.48 -0.80
N VAL A 68 7.14 2.86 0.35
CA VAL A 68 8.25 3.83 0.48
C VAL A 68 9.57 3.09 0.61
N GLU A 69 10.62 3.60 -0.05
CA GLU A 69 11.96 3.04 0.10
C GLU A 69 12.43 3.16 1.55
N GLY A 70 12.91 2.06 2.13
CA GLY A 70 13.32 1.98 3.53
C GLY A 70 12.31 1.30 4.46
N VAL A 71 11.05 1.14 4.03
CA VAL A 71 10.03 0.42 4.81
C VAL A 71 10.01 -1.06 4.41
N ALA A 72 10.22 -1.94 5.39
CA ALA A 72 10.19 -3.39 5.22
C ALA A 72 8.89 -4.01 5.71
N GLU A 73 8.29 -3.44 6.76
CA GLU A 73 7.07 -3.95 7.38
C GLU A 73 6.15 -2.80 7.79
N VAL A 74 4.84 -3.00 7.59
CA VAL A 74 3.80 -2.15 8.16
C VAL A 74 2.93 -3.01 9.06
N GLU A 75 2.88 -2.68 10.34
CA GLU A 75 2.04 -3.32 11.35
C GLU A 75 0.84 -2.41 11.63
N ASP A 76 -0.35 -2.96 11.52
CA ASP A 76 -1.60 -2.26 11.74
C ASP A 76 -2.32 -2.84 12.97
N ASP A 77 -2.74 -1.99 13.90
CA ASP A 77 -3.38 -2.45 15.15
C ASP A 77 -4.75 -3.13 14.91
N ALA A 78 -5.46 -2.69 13.86
CA ALA A 78 -6.76 -3.24 13.54
C ALA A 78 -6.69 -4.59 12.84
N GLU A 79 -7.85 -5.24 12.79
CA GLU A 79 -8.08 -6.47 12.05
C GLU A 79 -8.59 -6.06 10.67
N ALA A 80 -7.67 -5.72 9.78
CA ALA A 80 -7.98 -5.38 8.39
C ALA A 80 -7.98 -6.65 7.53
N GLU A 81 -9.11 -6.98 6.88
CA GLU A 81 -9.23 -8.04 5.89
C GLU A 81 -8.63 -7.62 4.52
N ALA A 82 -7.46 -7.00 4.57
CA ALA A 82 -6.81 -6.43 3.41
C ALA A 82 -6.03 -7.52 2.65
N VAL A 83 -6.33 -7.67 1.36
CA VAL A 83 -5.54 -8.53 0.46
C VAL A 83 -4.57 -7.66 -0.33
N PHE A 84 -3.28 -7.91 -0.12
CA PHE A 84 -2.21 -7.24 -0.85
C PHE A 84 -1.41 -8.23 -1.70
N HIS A 85 -1.04 -7.80 -2.89
CA HIS A 85 -0.17 -8.56 -3.80
C HIS A 85 1.14 -7.82 -4.02
N THR A 86 2.27 -8.50 -3.82
CA THR A 86 3.58 -7.95 -4.19
C THR A 86 3.89 -8.31 -5.64
N VAL A 87 4.10 -7.30 -6.47
CA VAL A 87 4.41 -7.45 -7.89
C VAL A 87 5.74 -8.16 -8.06
N GLU A 88 5.74 -9.26 -8.80
CA GLU A 88 6.95 -10.02 -9.11
C GLU A 88 7.61 -9.54 -10.41
N LYS A 89 8.87 -9.92 -10.62
CA LYS A 89 9.54 -9.60 -11.88
C LYS A 89 8.83 -10.26 -13.06
N GLY A 90 8.28 -9.43 -13.96
CA GLY A 90 7.55 -9.89 -15.15
C GLY A 90 6.03 -9.95 -14.97
N ASP A 91 5.51 -9.59 -13.79
CA ASP A 91 4.07 -9.42 -13.60
C ASP A 91 3.56 -8.20 -14.39
N THR A 92 2.37 -8.36 -14.98
CA THR A 92 1.55 -7.27 -15.51
C THR A 92 0.30 -7.14 -14.66
N LEU A 93 -0.35 -5.98 -14.68
CA LEU A 93 -1.56 -5.78 -13.88
C LEU A 93 -2.67 -6.79 -14.23
N SER A 94 -2.79 -7.14 -15.50
CA SER A 94 -3.68 -8.21 -15.97
C SER A 94 -3.27 -9.60 -15.50
N ALA A 95 -1.99 -9.90 -15.41
CA ALA A 95 -1.51 -11.18 -14.84
C ALA A 95 -1.83 -11.25 -13.34
N VAL A 96 -1.62 -10.17 -12.60
CA VAL A 96 -2.00 -10.07 -11.19
C VAL A 96 -3.51 -10.26 -11.04
N ALA A 97 -4.33 -9.54 -11.80
CA ALA A 97 -5.79 -9.70 -11.78
C ALA A 97 -6.25 -11.13 -12.09
N LYS A 98 -5.59 -11.81 -13.03
CA LYS A 98 -5.87 -13.21 -13.31
C LYS A 98 -5.52 -14.13 -12.13
N LYS A 99 -4.39 -13.87 -11.46
CA LYS A 99 -3.94 -14.64 -10.29
C LYS A 99 -4.84 -14.41 -9.07
N THR A 100 -5.27 -13.17 -8.82
CA THR A 100 -5.95 -12.79 -7.58
C THR A 100 -7.47 -12.72 -7.73
N LEU A 101 -7.98 -12.14 -8.82
CA LEU A 101 -9.41 -11.96 -9.11
C LEU A 101 -9.95 -13.03 -10.07
N GLY A 102 -9.10 -13.96 -10.52
CA GLY A 102 -9.45 -15.04 -11.45
C GLY A 102 -9.62 -14.61 -12.92
N SER A 103 -9.56 -13.30 -13.23
CA SER A 103 -9.77 -12.79 -14.59
C SER A 103 -8.82 -11.65 -14.92
N ALA A 104 -8.13 -11.78 -16.05
CA ALA A 104 -7.21 -10.76 -16.56
C ALA A 104 -7.90 -9.44 -16.92
N ASN A 105 -9.19 -9.48 -17.26
CA ASN A 105 -9.99 -8.31 -17.64
C ASN A 105 -10.33 -7.41 -16.43
N ARG A 106 -10.15 -7.93 -15.21
CA ARG A 106 -10.42 -7.23 -13.95
C ARG A 106 -9.25 -6.35 -13.48
N TYR A 107 -8.23 -6.19 -14.31
CA TYR A 107 -7.06 -5.35 -13.99
C TYR A 107 -7.42 -3.88 -13.71
N MET A 108 -8.50 -3.37 -14.32
CA MET A 108 -8.96 -2.01 -14.05
C MET A 108 -9.45 -1.84 -12.62
N GLU A 109 -10.02 -2.88 -11.99
CA GLU A 109 -10.46 -2.81 -10.60
C GLU A 109 -9.25 -2.66 -9.66
N ILE A 110 -8.18 -3.41 -9.92
CA ILE A 110 -6.91 -3.23 -9.19
C ILE A 110 -6.36 -1.83 -9.44
N PHE A 111 -6.38 -1.34 -10.69
CA PHE A 111 -5.91 0.01 -10.99
C PHE A 111 -6.68 1.07 -10.20
N GLU A 112 -8.01 1.00 -10.18
CA GLU A 112 -8.86 1.96 -9.45
C GLU A 112 -8.70 1.86 -7.94
N ALA A 113 -8.58 0.65 -7.40
CA ALA A 113 -8.34 0.41 -5.98
C ALA A 113 -7.02 1.03 -5.49
N ASN A 114 -6.02 1.15 -6.37
CA ASN A 114 -4.70 1.70 -6.07
C ASN A 114 -4.53 3.18 -6.45
N LYS A 115 -5.57 3.86 -6.93
CA LYS A 115 -5.51 5.32 -7.14
C LYS A 115 -5.55 6.08 -5.81
N PRO A 116 -4.79 7.18 -5.67
CA PRO A 116 -3.98 7.84 -6.72
C PRO A 116 -2.51 7.35 -6.80
N MET A 117 -2.13 6.36 -6.02
CA MET A 117 -0.74 5.88 -5.92
C MET A 117 -0.24 5.23 -7.21
N LEU A 118 -1.13 4.55 -7.93
CA LEU A 118 -0.89 4.02 -9.26
C LEU A 118 -1.47 4.97 -10.31
N SER A 119 -0.60 5.66 -11.06
CA SER A 119 -1.00 6.64 -12.07
C SER A 119 -1.37 6.02 -13.43
N HIS A 120 -0.88 4.82 -13.73
CA HIS A 120 -1.17 4.11 -14.97
C HIS A 120 -1.15 2.59 -14.73
N PRO A 121 -2.02 1.79 -15.38
CA PRO A 121 -2.10 0.35 -15.16
C PRO A 121 -0.78 -0.39 -15.45
N ASP A 122 -0.02 0.07 -16.43
CA ASP A 122 1.28 -0.53 -16.78
C ASP A 122 2.47 0.02 -15.97
N LYS A 123 2.27 1.03 -15.13
CA LYS A 123 3.34 1.62 -14.31
C LYS A 123 3.47 0.90 -12.97
N ILE A 124 3.55 -0.42 -13.03
CA ILE A 124 3.88 -1.26 -11.88
C ILE A 124 5.34 -1.71 -11.96
N TYR A 125 5.97 -1.91 -10.81
CA TYR A 125 7.37 -2.35 -10.75
C TYR A 125 7.57 -3.52 -9.78
N PRO A 126 8.61 -4.35 -9.98
CA PRO A 126 8.88 -5.48 -9.09
C PRO A 126 9.15 -5.02 -7.65
N GLY A 127 8.46 -5.65 -6.69
CA GLY A 127 8.48 -5.30 -5.27
C GLY A 127 7.44 -4.25 -4.87
N GLN A 128 6.68 -3.68 -5.82
CA GLN A 128 5.53 -2.84 -5.49
C GLN A 128 4.42 -3.69 -4.89
N VAL A 129 3.83 -3.24 -3.80
CA VAL A 129 2.65 -3.88 -3.21
C VAL A 129 1.39 -3.17 -3.72
N LEU A 130 0.41 -3.96 -4.17
CA LEU A 130 -0.86 -3.49 -4.72
C LEU A 130 -2.03 -3.95 -3.85
N ARG A 131 -3.00 -3.06 -3.66
CA ARG A 131 -4.34 -3.38 -3.16
C ARG A 131 -5.05 -4.31 -4.12
N ILE A 132 -5.54 -5.44 -3.64
CA ILE A 132 -6.46 -6.27 -4.39
C ILE A 132 -7.86 -6.01 -3.82
N PRO A 133 -8.78 -5.43 -4.62
CA PRO A 133 -10.15 -5.27 -4.16
C PRO A 133 -10.77 -6.66 -4.02
N VAL A 134 -11.10 -7.04 -2.80
CA VAL A 134 -11.99 -8.18 -2.57
C VAL A 134 -13.41 -7.65 -2.75
N GLU A 135 -14.12 -8.13 -3.77
CA GLU A 135 -15.57 -7.94 -3.83
C GLU A 135 -16.16 -8.62 -2.59
N ALA A 136 -16.85 -7.85 -1.75
CA ALA A 136 -17.67 -8.37 -0.66
C ALA A 136 -18.95 -9.02 -1.21
#